data_AF-A0A8I0HAR8-F1
#
_entry.id   AF-A0A8I0HAR8-F1
#
_cell.length_a   1.000
_cell.length_b   1.000
_cell.length_c   1.000
_cell.angle_alpha   90.00
_cell.angle_beta   90.00
_cell.angle_gamma   90.00
#
_symmetry.space_group_name_H-M   'P 1'
#
loop_
_entity.id
_entity.type
_entity.pdbx_description
1 polymer ?
#
loop_
_entity_poly.entity_id
_entity_poly.type
_entity_poly.pdbx_seq_one_letter_code
_entity_poly.pdbx_strand_id
1 'polypeptide(L)'
;AVANHITGTAIGGSAYAHGPNDTAIGSNARVNADGSTAVGANTQIAAVATNAVAMGEGAQVTAASGTAIGQGARATAQGAVALGQGAVADRANTVSVGSVGGERQVANVAAGTRATDAVNKGQLDSGVAAANSYTDSRYNAMADSFESYQGDIEDRLRRQNRRLDRQGAMSSAMLNMSASVAGIASQNRIGAGVGFQNGESALSVGYQRAISPRATVTVGGA
;
A
#
# COMPACT_ATOMS: atom_id res chain seq x y z
N ALA A 1 35.02 34.45 -37.06
CA ALA A 1 34.94 33.02 -36.76
C ALA A 1 36.30 32.37 -36.98
N VAL A 2 36.65 31.34 -36.21
CA VAL A 2 37.88 30.55 -36.35
C VAL A 2 37.50 29.07 -36.24
N ALA A 3 37.90 28.27 -37.23
CA ALA A 3 37.85 26.82 -37.19
C ALA A 3 39.28 26.30 -37.41
N ASN A 4 39.85 25.64 -36.40
CA ASN A 4 41.28 25.31 -36.38
C ASN A 4 41.63 23.97 -37.05
N HIS A 5 40.63 23.18 -37.46
CA HIS A 5 40.85 21.86 -38.05
C HIS A 5 40.02 21.63 -39.33
N ILE A 6 40.44 20.65 -40.14
CA ILE A 6 40.00 20.46 -41.54
C ILE A 6 38.48 20.26 -41.68
N THR A 7 37.84 19.72 -40.64
CA THR A 7 36.40 19.39 -40.64
C THR A 7 35.57 20.25 -39.68
N GLY A 8 36.15 21.32 -39.12
CA GLY A 8 35.45 22.23 -38.23
C GLY A 8 34.65 23.30 -38.98
N THR A 9 33.46 23.65 -38.47
CA THR A 9 32.62 24.74 -38.97
C THR A 9 32.51 25.83 -37.91
N ALA A 10 32.82 27.08 -38.25
CA ALA A 10 32.61 28.22 -37.36
C ALA A 10 31.92 29.38 -38.09
N ILE A 11 30.75 29.80 -37.61
CA ILE A 11 29.92 30.86 -38.22
C ILE A 11 29.53 31.87 -37.13
N GLY A 12 29.88 33.15 -37.33
CA GLY A 12 29.57 34.24 -36.39
C GLY A 12 30.79 35.01 -35.90
N GLY A 13 30.55 36.23 -35.38
CA GLY A 13 31.59 37.03 -34.73
C GLY A 13 32.16 36.28 -33.53
N SER A 14 33.49 36.13 -33.46
CA SER A 14 34.17 35.40 -32.38
C SER A 14 33.74 33.93 -32.16
N ALA A 15 33.03 33.31 -33.11
CA ALA A 15 32.76 31.87 -33.08
C ALA A 15 34.09 31.09 -33.18
N TYR A 16 34.24 30.02 -32.39
CA TYR A 16 35.46 29.24 -32.25
C TYR A 16 35.16 27.75 -32.24
N ALA A 17 35.74 27.01 -33.19
CA ALA A 17 35.72 25.55 -33.28
C ALA A 17 37.18 25.05 -33.19
N HIS A 18 37.53 24.39 -32.08
CA HIS A 18 38.90 23.98 -31.77
C HIS A 18 39.32 22.69 -32.46
N GLY A 19 38.53 21.63 -32.28
CA GLY A 19 38.83 20.26 -32.67
C GLY A 19 38.30 19.88 -34.04
N PRO A 20 38.58 18.65 -34.49
CA PRO A 20 38.01 18.10 -35.71
C PRO A 20 36.52 17.82 -35.51
N ASN A 21 35.75 18.01 -36.59
CA ASN A 21 34.30 17.75 -36.65
C ASN A 21 33.46 18.66 -35.73
N ASP A 22 34.04 19.76 -35.25
CA ASP A 22 33.34 20.72 -34.41
C ASP A 22 32.41 21.62 -35.23
N THR A 23 31.28 22.01 -34.65
CA THR A 23 30.39 23.01 -35.24
C THR A 23 30.12 24.11 -34.23
N ALA A 24 30.48 25.35 -34.54
CA ALA A 24 30.26 26.53 -33.69
C ALA A 24 29.48 27.60 -34.49
N ILE A 25 28.19 27.76 -34.20
CA ILE A 25 27.31 28.70 -34.91
C ILE A 25 26.71 29.70 -33.92
N GLY A 26 27.05 30.98 -34.07
CA GLY A 26 26.56 32.06 -33.23
C GLY A 26 27.68 33.00 -32.78
N SER A 27 27.32 34.22 -32.38
CA SER A 27 28.29 35.17 -31.83
C SER A 27 28.89 34.61 -30.54
N ASN A 28 30.22 34.52 -30.46
CA ASN A 28 30.95 33.98 -29.31
C ASN A 28 30.54 32.52 -28.94
N ALA A 29 30.07 31.73 -29.91
CA ALA A 29 29.91 30.29 -29.74
C ALA A 29 31.30 29.63 -29.65
N ARG A 30 31.60 28.91 -28.57
CA ARG A 30 32.92 28.30 -28.33
C ARG A 30 32.81 26.80 -28.12
N VAL A 31 33.47 26.06 -29.00
CA VAL A 31 33.69 24.62 -28.91
C VAL A 31 35.18 24.37 -28.70
N ASN A 32 35.54 23.87 -27.52
CA ASN A 32 36.94 23.62 -27.15
C ASN A 32 37.30 22.12 -27.13
N ALA A 33 36.35 21.24 -27.47
CA ALA A 33 36.50 19.79 -27.42
C ALA A 33 36.10 19.17 -28.76
N ASP A 34 36.66 18.01 -29.06
CA ASP A 34 36.46 17.33 -30.34
C ASP A 34 35.03 16.80 -30.53
N GLY A 35 34.59 16.75 -31.80
CA GLY A 35 33.35 16.12 -32.22
C GLY A 35 32.10 16.77 -31.65
N SER A 36 32.14 18.07 -31.36
CA SER A 36 31.10 18.74 -30.56
C SER A 36 30.37 19.83 -31.34
N THR A 37 29.11 20.09 -30.99
CA THR A 37 28.24 21.05 -31.68
C THR A 37 27.69 22.10 -30.73
N ALA A 38 28.04 23.37 -30.96
CA ALA A 38 27.50 24.53 -30.27
C ALA A 38 26.72 25.43 -31.24
N VAL A 39 25.45 25.71 -30.92
CA VAL A 39 24.56 26.55 -31.72
C VAL A 39 23.83 27.55 -30.83
N GLY A 40 24.08 28.83 -31.03
CA GLY A 40 23.54 29.93 -30.22
C GLY A 40 24.64 30.88 -29.75
N ALA A 41 24.29 32.13 -29.49
CA ALA A 41 25.24 33.10 -28.97
C ALA A 41 25.75 32.69 -27.58
N ASN A 42 27.03 32.92 -27.30
CA ASN A 42 27.66 32.63 -26.00
C ASN A 42 27.58 31.17 -25.54
N THR A 43 27.29 30.23 -26.45
CA THR A 43 27.36 28.80 -26.15
C THR A 43 28.79 28.38 -25.81
N GLN A 44 28.94 27.45 -24.87
CA GLN A 44 30.24 27.04 -24.36
C GLN A 44 30.30 25.53 -24.16
N ILE A 45 31.22 24.88 -24.88
CA ILE A 45 31.61 23.49 -24.67
C ILE A 45 33.04 23.49 -24.13
N ALA A 46 33.23 22.95 -22.93
CA ALA A 46 34.55 22.88 -22.28
C ALA A 46 35.48 21.89 -22.99
N ALA A 47 36.79 22.04 -22.82
CA ALA A 47 37.78 21.21 -23.53
C ALA A 47 37.70 19.71 -23.21
N VAL A 48 37.20 19.36 -22.02
CA VAL A 48 36.99 17.96 -21.60
C VAL A 48 35.65 17.39 -22.09
N ALA A 49 34.77 18.21 -22.65
CA ALA A 49 33.41 17.83 -23.02
C ALA A 49 33.33 17.34 -24.47
N THR A 50 34.08 16.29 -24.79
CA THR A 50 34.05 15.67 -26.13
C THR A 50 32.68 15.10 -26.47
N ASN A 51 32.30 15.09 -27.75
CA ASN A 51 31.00 14.60 -28.23
C ASN A 51 29.80 15.31 -27.58
N ALA A 52 29.93 16.60 -27.30
CA ALA A 52 28.90 17.39 -26.61
C ALA A 52 28.01 18.16 -27.58
N VAL A 53 26.80 18.48 -27.11
CA VAL A 53 25.85 19.35 -27.84
C VAL A 53 25.39 20.48 -26.93
N ALA A 54 25.64 21.73 -27.32
CA ALA A 54 25.15 22.92 -26.63
C ALA A 54 24.29 23.75 -27.60
N MET A 55 22.98 23.85 -27.36
CA MET A 55 22.06 24.58 -28.22
C MET A 55 21.22 25.57 -27.42
N GLY A 56 21.23 26.84 -27.83
CA GLY A 56 20.54 27.94 -27.15
C GLY A 56 21.53 28.96 -26.59
N GLU A 57 21.09 30.21 -26.47
CA GLU A 57 21.93 31.30 -25.98
C GLU A 57 22.46 30.99 -24.56
N GLY A 58 23.78 31.06 -24.39
CA GLY A 58 24.43 30.74 -23.11
C GLY A 58 24.36 29.27 -22.67
N ALA A 59 23.92 28.33 -23.53
CA ALA A 59 23.93 26.90 -23.20
C ALA A 59 25.36 26.41 -22.97
N GLN A 60 25.56 25.57 -21.95
CA GLN A 60 26.88 25.14 -21.49
C GLN A 60 26.96 23.63 -21.28
N VAL A 61 28.01 23.02 -21.81
CA VAL A 61 28.36 21.62 -21.53
C VAL A 61 29.79 21.56 -21.00
N THR A 62 29.96 20.96 -19.83
CA THR A 62 31.27 20.86 -19.14
C THR A 62 31.74 19.42 -18.92
N ALA A 63 30.95 18.42 -19.31
CA ALA A 63 31.29 17.01 -19.21
C ALA A 63 31.13 16.28 -20.55
N ALA A 64 31.91 15.21 -20.75
CA ALA A 64 31.88 14.42 -21.98
C ALA A 64 30.49 13.83 -22.26
N SER A 65 30.14 13.73 -23.55
CA SER A 65 28.85 13.23 -24.03
C SER A 65 27.63 13.96 -23.45
N GLY A 66 27.81 15.18 -22.93
CA GLY A 66 26.74 15.99 -22.38
C GLY A 66 25.93 16.70 -23.48
N THR A 67 24.63 16.85 -23.24
CA THR A 67 23.73 17.60 -24.13
C THR A 67 23.01 18.68 -23.33
N ALA A 68 23.15 19.95 -23.71
CA ALA A 68 22.41 21.07 -23.13
C ALA A 68 21.60 21.76 -24.24
N ILE A 69 20.27 21.71 -24.16
CA ILE A 69 19.36 22.30 -25.14
C ILE A 69 18.40 23.25 -24.42
N GLY A 70 18.54 24.54 -24.67
CA GLY A 70 17.77 25.62 -24.08
C GLY A 70 18.67 26.79 -23.67
N GLN A 71 18.09 28.00 -23.65
CA GLN A 71 18.81 29.19 -23.18
C GLN A 71 19.32 28.96 -21.75
N GLY A 72 20.62 29.13 -21.52
CA GLY A 72 21.26 28.91 -20.22
C GLY A 72 21.20 27.48 -19.67
N ALA A 73 20.83 26.47 -20.48
CA ALA A 73 20.84 25.07 -20.05
C ALA A 73 22.27 24.61 -19.75
N ARG A 74 22.47 23.77 -18.72
CA ARG A 74 23.78 23.31 -18.25
C ARG A 74 23.83 21.80 -18.08
N ALA A 75 24.64 21.12 -18.89
CA ALA A 75 24.99 19.71 -18.68
C ALA A 75 26.40 19.62 -18.07
N THR A 76 26.47 19.18 -16.82
CA THR A 76 27.70 19.19 -16.00
C THR A 76 28.18 17.81 -15.60
N ALA A 77 27.39 16.76 -15.87
CA ALA A 77 27.76 15.37 -15.64
C ALA A 77 27.86 14.58 -16.95
N GLN A 78 28.68 13.53 -16.94
CA GLN A 78 28.94 12.70 -18.10
C GLN A 78 27.66 12.05 -18.65
N GLY A 79 27.45 12.12 -19.96
CA GLY A 79 26.29 11.52 -20.62
C GLY A 79 24.94 12.12 -20.20
N ALA A 80 24.93 13.27 -19.53
CA ALA A 80 23.72 13.90 -19.03
C ALA A 80 23.09 14.83 -20.07
N VAL A 81 21.76 14.94 -20.05
CA VAL A 81 20.98 15.81 -20.92
C VAL A 81 20.24 16.85 -20.09
N ALA A 82 20.55 18.13 -20.27
CA ALA A 82 19.77 19.25 -19.76
C ALA A 82 18.84 19.77 -20.85
N LEU A 83 17.53 19.57 -20.69
CA LEU A 83 16.51 19.90 -21.68
C LEU A 83 15.56 20.99 -21.16
N GLY A 84 15.65 22.17 -21.75
CA GLY A 84 14.82 23.34 -21.44
C GLY A 84 15.65 24.53 -20.93
N GLN A 85 15.05 25.72 -20.98
CA GLN A 85 15.67 26.96 -20.52
C GLN A 85 16.13 26.85 -19.06
N GLY A 86 17.39 27.17 -18.76
CA GLY A 86 17.95 27.08 -17.41
C GLY A 86 17.95 25.68 -16.79
N ALA A 87 17.68 24.61 -17.56
CA ALA A 87 17.74 23.25 -17.03
C ALA A 87 19.16 22.90 -16.60
N VAL A 88 19.31 22.14 -15.52
CA VAL A 88 20.61 21.71 -14.98
C VAL A 88 20.60 20.19 -14.86
N ALA A 89 21.54 19.55 -15.55
CA ALA A 89 21.79 18.11 -15.47
C ALA A 89 23.17 17.88 -14.83
N ASP A 90 23.16 17.54 -13.54
CA ASP A 90 24.33 17.36 -12.66
C ASP A 90 24.55 15.90 -12.23
N ARG A 91 23.75 14.98 -12.78
CA ARG A 91 23.86 13.53 -12.54
C ARG A 91 24.17 12.80 -13.84
N ALA A 92 25.17 11.92 -13.80
CA ALA A 92 25.60 11.16 -14.96
C ALA A 92 24.47 10.27 -15.51
N ASN A 93 24.39 10.15 -16.84
CA ASN A 93 23.39 9.33 -17.55
C ASN A 93 21.93 9.66 -17.17
N THR A 94 21.61 10.94 -16.97
CA THR A 94 20.24 11.40 -16.69
C THR A 94 19.74 12.41 -17.71
N VAL A 95 18.42 12.54 -17.82
CA VAL A 95 17.77 13.65 -18.51
C VAL A 95 17.11 14.54 -17.47
N SER A 96 17.61 15.76 -17.29
CA SER A 96 16.97 16.78 -16.48
C SER A 96 16.15 17.71 -17.37
N VAL A 97 14.87 17.86 -17.05
CA VAL A 97 13.96 18.78 -17.74
C VAL A 97 13.83 20.13 -17.03
N GLY A 98 14.57 20.36 -15.95
CA GLY A 98 14.39 21.51 -15.07
C GLY A 98 15.62 21.77 -14.20
N SER A 99 15.40 22.45 -13.09
CA SER A 99 16.43 22.70 -12.07
C SER A 99 15.81 22.56 -10.68
N VAL A 100 16.62 22.51 -9.64
CA VAL A 100 16.13 22.45 -8.25
C VAL A 100 15.29 23.70 -7.96
N GLY A 101 14.02 23.52 -7.58
CA GLY A 101 13.06 24.60 -7.36
C GLY A 101 12.48 25.21 -8.65
N GLY A 102 12.87 24.67 -9.81
CA GLY A 102 12.39 25.03 -11.14
C GLY A 102 12.04 23.78 -11.94
N GLU A 103 11.35 22.84 -11.31
CA GLU A 103 10.90 21.59 -11.91
C GLU A 103 9.86 21.84 -13.01
N ARG A 104 9.86 20.97 -14.01
CA ARG A 104 8.86 21.01 -15.09
C ARG A 104 7.99 19.77 -15.05
N GLN A 105 6.73 19.92 -15.44
CA GLN A 105 5.85 18.79 -15.69
C GLN A 105 6.17 18.18 -17.06
N VAL A 106 6.15 16.85 -17.14
CA VAL A 106 6.20 16.10 -18.39
C VAL A 106 4.78 15.63 -18.71
N ALA A 107 4.12 16.29 -19.65
CA ALA A 107 2.73 16.04 -20.01
C ALA A 107 2.58 15.13 -21.23
N ASN A 108 1.38 14.58 -21.42
CA ASN A 108 1.02 13.70 -22.55
C ASN A 108 1.86 12.42 -22.62
N VAL A 109 2.23 11.86 -21.47
CA VAL A 109 2.93 10.58 -21.37
C VAL A 109 1.92 9.44 -21.56
N ALA A 110 2.06 8.70 -22.66
CA ALA A 110 1.29 7.48 -22.90
C ALA A 110 1.57 6.42 -21.81
N ALA A 111 0.65 5.49 -21.63
CA ALA A 111 0.82 4.42 -20.64
C ALA A 111 2.05 3.56 -20.99
N GLY A 112 2.93 3.35 -20.02
CA GLY A 112 4.11 2.49 -20.17
C GLY A 112 3.70 1.03 -20.34
N THR A 113 4.42 0.29 -21.19
CA THR A 113 4.13 -1.11 -21.52
C THR A 113 5.29 -2.05 -21.22
N ARG A 114 6.51 -1.51 -21.06
CA ARG A 114 7.73 -2.23 -20.67
C ARG A 114 8.17 -1.80 -19.28
N ALA A 115 8.99 -2.62 -18.65
CA ALA A 115 9.50 -2.38 -17.29
C ALA A 115 10.33 -1.08 -17.15
N THR A 116 10.85 -0.53 -18.25
CA THR A 116 11.67 0.69 -18.28
C THR A 116 10.94 1.91 -18.84
N ASP A 117 9.63 1.80 -19.11
CA ASP A 117 8.82 2.92 -19.58
C ASP A 117 8.41 3.81 -18.40
N ALA A 118 8.23 5.10 -18.65
CA ALA A 118 7.64 6.00 -17.67
C ALA A 118 6.19 5.60 -17.37
N VAL A 119 5.80 5.65 -16.10
CA VAL A 119 4.42 5.43 -15.65
C VAL A 119 3.68 6.76 -15.66
N ASN A 120 2.51 6.82 -16.28
CA ASN A 120 1.67 8.01 -16.23
C ASN A 120 0.70 8.00 -15.04
N LYS A 121 0.06 9.15 -14.76
CA LYS A 121 -0.87 9.29 -13.62
C LYS A 121 -2.04 8.29 -13.68
N GLY A 122 -2.57 7.98 -14.86
CA GLY A 122 -3.70 7.05 -14.99
C GLY A 122 -3.34 5.61 -14.58
N GLN A 123 -2.12 5.16 -14.90
CA GLN A 123 -1.60 3.86 -14.43
C GLN A 123 -1.38 3.85 -12.92
N LEU A 124 -0.83 4.93 -12.35
CA LEU A 124 -0.65 5.06 -10.91
C LEU A 124 -1.99 5.03 -10.16
N ASP A 125 -2.96 5.85 -10.60
CA ASP A 125 -4.30 5.92 -9.99
C ASP A 125 -4.98 4.55 -10.03
N SER A 126 -4.86 3.83 -11.15
CA SER A 126 -5.41 2.47 -11.32
C SER A 126 -4.75 1.46 -10.38
N GLY A 127 -3.43 1.50 -10.23
CA GLY A 127 -2.69 0.63 -9.32
C GLY A 127 -3.04 0.87 -7.85
N VAL A 128 -3.15 2.14 -7.44
CA VAL A 128 -3.54 2.52 -6.08
C VAL A 128 -5.00 2.12 -5.81
N ALA A 129 -5.91 2.35 -6.77
CA ALA A 129 -7.30 1.92 -6.63
C ALA A 129 -7.43 0.40 -6.44
N ALA A 130 -6.67 -0.39 -7.20
CA ALA A 130 -6.63 -1.85 -7.05
C ALA A 130 -6.10 -2.27 -5.66
N ALA A 131 -5.07 -1.60 -5.15
CA ALA A 131 -4.52 -1.87 -3.81
C ALA A 131 -5.52 -1.54 -2.69
N ASN A 132 -6.25 -0.43 -2.81
CA ASN A 132 -7.30 -0.05 -1.86
C ASN A 132 -8.44 -1.07 -1.89
N SER A 133 -8.95 -1.42 -3.07
CA SER A 133 -10.02 -2.42 -3.22
C SER A 133 -9.64 -3.78 -2.61
N TYR A 134 -8.39 -4.22 -2.78
CA TYR A 134 -7.89 -5.43 -2.14
C TYR A 134 -7.92 -5.32 -0.60
N THR A 135 -7.46 -4.19 -0.07
CA THR A 135 -7.40 -3.94 1.37
C THR A 135 -8.80 -3.88 1.99
N ASP A 136 -9.73 -3.16 1.34
CA ASP A 136 -11.12 -3.07 1.76
C ASP A 136 -11.78 -4.45 1.78
N SER A 137 -11.53 -5.26 0.75
CA SER A 137 -12.03 -6.64 0.68
C SER A 137 -11.51 -7.50 1.83
N ARG A 138 -10.23 -7.37 2.18
CA ARG A 138 -9.62 -8.10 3.31
C ARG A 138 -10.15 -7.63 4.66
N TYR A 139 -10.38 -6.33 4.81
CA TYR A 139 -10.95 -5.77 6.03
C TYR A 139 -12.39 -6.23 6.24
N ASN A 140 -13.23 -6.16 5.21
CA ASN A 140 -14.61 -6.61 5.28
C ASN A 140 -14.69 -8.11 5.61
N ALA A 141 -13.88 -8.95 4.95
CA ALA A 141 -13.82 -10.38 5.27
C ALA A 141 -13.41 -10.65 6.74
N MET A 142 -12.51 -9.84 7.30
CA MET A 142 -12.16 -9.93 8.72
C MET A 142 -13.31 -9.48 9.61
N ALA A 143 -13.98 -8.36 9.29
CA ALA A 143 -15.13 -7.86 10.03
C ALA A 143 -16.26 -8.89 10.06
N ASP A 144 -16.58 -9.50 8.91
CA ASP A 144 -17.57 -10.56 8.78
C ASP A 144 -17.21 -11.78 9.63
N SER A 145 -15.93 -12.17 9.66
CA SER A 145 -15.46 -13.29 10.48
C SER A 145 -15.60 -13.01 11.98
N PHE A 146 -15.39 -11.76 12.40
CA PHE A 146 -15.55 -11.36 13.78
C PHE A 146 -17.02 -11.29 14.18
N GLU A 147 -17.89 -10.78 13.32
CA GLU A 147 -19.34 -10.77 13.54
C GLU A 147 -19.90 -12.21 13.65
N SER A 148 -19.46 -13.11 12.76
CA SER A 148 -19.79 -14.54 12.86
C SER A 148 -19.31 -15.15 14.19
N TYR A 149 -18.09 -14.84 14.61
CA TYR A 149 -17.54 -15.34 15.87
C TYR A 149 -18.32 -14.81 17.10
N GLN A 150 -18.69 -13.54 17.11
CA GLN A 150 -19.52 -12.95 18.16
C GLN A 150 -20.91 -13.61 18.22
N GLY A 151 -21.55 -13.82 17.07
CA GLY A 151 -22.83 -14.53 16.97
C GLY A 151 -22.76 -15.96 17.50
N ASP A 152 -21.72 -16.71 17.13
CA ASP A 152 -21.48 -18.08 17.63
C ASP A 152 -21.31 -18.13 19.15
N ILE A 153 -20.60 -17.16 19.73
CA ILE A 153 -20.45 -17.01 21.18
C ILE A 153 -21.80 -16.74 21.83
N GLU A 154 -22.57 -15.79 21.30
CA GLU A 154 -23.85 -15.42 21.89
C GLU A 154 -24.82 -16.61 21.90
N ASP A 155 -24.91 -17.34 20.79
CA ASP A 155 -25.72 -18.55 20.70
C ASP A 155 -25.25 -19.66 21.64
N ARG A 156 -23.92 -19.83 21.79
CA ARG A 156 -23.38 -20.78 22.76
C ARG A 156 -23.75 -20.39 24.19
N LEU A 157 -23.67 -19.10 24.55
CA LEU A 157 -24.05 -18.60 25.87
C LEU A 157 -25.55 -18.75 26.12
N ARG A 158 -26.42 -18.43 25.15
CA ARG A 158 -27.87 -18.65 25.24
C ARG A 158 -28.20 -20.13 25.47
N ARG A 159 -27.57 -21.04 24.71
CA ARG A 159 -27.72 -22.50 24.89
C ARG A 159 -27.24 -22.95 26.27
N GLN A 160 -26.14 -22.38 26.76
CA GLN A 160 -25.61 -22.69 28.10
C GLN A 160 -26.56 -22.20 29.19
N ASN A 161 -27.09 -20.98 29.09
CA ASN A 161 -28.05 -20.42 30.05
C ASN A 161 -29.32 -21.28 30.10
N ARG A 162 -29.89 -21.64 28.95
CA ARG A 162 -31.07 -22.51 28.89
C ARG A 162 -30.84 -23.86 29.55
N ARG A 163 -29.64 -24.43 29.41
CA ARG A 163 -29.27 -25.69 30.10
C ARG A 163 -29.18 -25.50 31.61
N LEU A 164 -28.63 -24.38 32.08
CA LEU A 164 -28.58 -24.06 33.51
C LEU A 164 -29.99 -23.86 34.08
N ASP A 165 -30.84 -23.11 33.38
CA ASP A 165 -32.25 -22.89 33.77
C ASP A 165 -33.01 -24.22 33.83
N ARG A 166 -32.83 -25.11 32.85
CA ARG A 166 -33.40 -26.48 32.92
C ARG A 166 -32.84 -27.27 34.10
N GLN A 167 -31.56 -27.16 34.40
CA GLN A 167 -30.95 -27.90 35.50
C GLN A 167 -31.49 -27.45 36.87
N GLY A 168 -31.69 -26.15 37.11
CA GLY A 168 -32.30 -25.73 38.37
C GLY A 168 -33.83 -25.87 38.38
N ALA A 169 -34.52 -25.84 37.24
CA ALA A 169 -35.91 -26.33 37.15
C ALA A 169 -35.99 -27.82 37.53
N MET A 170 -35.09 -28.67 37.02
CA MET A 170 -35.00 -30.09 37.40
C MET A 170 -34.65 -30.25 38.89
N SER A 171 -33.67 -29.50 39.39
CA SER A 171 -33.28 -29.55 40.80
C SER A 171 -34.44 -29.14 41.71
N SER A 172 -35.17 -28.08 41.37
CA SER A 172 -36.35 -27.66 42.14
C SER A 172 -37.49 -28.66 42.04
N ALA A 173 -37.72 -29.25 40.86
CA ALA A 173 -38.67 -30.32 40.66
C ALA A 173 -38.35 -31.51 41.57
N MET A 174 -37.09 -31.97 41.58
CA MET A 174 -36.62 -33.06 42.44
C MET A 174 -36.76 -32.73 43.93
N LEU A 175 -36.44 -31.50 44.34
CA LEU A 175 -36.64 -31.06 45.72
C LEU A 175 -38.13 -31.13 46.10
N ASN A 176 -39.02 -30.60 45.25
CA ASN A 176 -40.46 -30.67 45.45
C ASN A 176 -40.98 -32.12 45.46
N MET A 177 -40.44 -32.98 44.61
CA MET A 177 -40.75 -34.42 44.60
C MET A 177 -40.31 -35.11 45.87
N SER A 178 -39.11 -34.81 46.37
CA SER A 178 -38.60 -35.38 47.63
C SER A 178 -39.41 -34.89 48.83
N ALA A 179 -39.85 -33.62 48.81
CA ALA A 179 -40.66 -33.02 49.85
C ALA A 179 -42.10 -33.57 49.86
N SER A 180 -42.70 -33.84 48.70
CA SER A 180 -44.09 -34.30 48.60
C SER A 180 -44.32 -35.69 49.20
N VAL A 181 -43.27 -36.49 49.37
CA VAL A 181 -43.32 -37.82 50.01
C VAL A 181 -42.76 -37.84 51.43
N ALA A 182 -42.25 -36.71 51.94
CA ALA A 182 -41.71 -36.57 53.30
C ALA A 182 -42.82 -36.61 54.37
N GLY A 183 -42.55 -37.24 55.51
CA GLY A 183 -43.47 -37.27 56.67
C GLY A 183 -44.65 -38.26 56.61
N ILE A 184 -44.89 -38.91 55.48
CA ILE A 184 -45.90 -39.99 55.36
C ILE A 184 -45.36 -41.26 56.09
N ALA A 185 -46.20 -42.23 56.48
CA ALA A 185 -45.80 -43.43 57.26
C ALA A 185 -45.95 -44.78 56.53
N SER A 186 -45.85 -44.81 55.18
CA SER A 186 -45.93 -46.04 54.37
C SER A 186 -44.56 -46.60 53.91
N GLN A 187 -44.48 -47.91 53.63
CA GLN A 187 -43.23 -48.60 53.24
C GLN A 187 -42.73 -48.25 51.83
N ASN A 188 -43.65 -48.08 50.86
CA ASN A 188 -43.36 -47.79 49.45
C ASN A 188 -44.14 -46.54 49.01
N ARG A 189 -43.49 -45.61 48.30
CA ARG A 189 -44.11 -44.33 47.86
C ARG A 189 -43.61 -43.91 46.49
N ILE A 190 -44.46 -43.20 45.77
CA ILE A 190 -44.12 -42.49 44.54
C ILE A 190 -44.42 -41.02 44.77
N GLY A 191 -43.45 -40.16 44.45
CA GLY A 191 -43.59 -38.72 44.49
C GLY A 191 -43.43 -38.15 43.10
N ALA A 192 -44.16 -37.09 42.81
CA ALA A 192 -43.92 -36.25 41.66
C ALA A 192 -43.70 -34.81 42.16
N GLY A 193 -42.95 -34.04 41.39
CA GLY A 193 -42.65 -32.65 41.71
C GLY A 193 -42.42 -31.87 40.43
N VAL A 194 -42.95 -30.67 40.37
CA VAL A 194 -42.71 -29.72 39.29
C VAL A 194 -41.78 -28.62 39.77
N GLY A 195 -40.90 -28.17 38.91
CA GLY A 195 -39.96 -27.10 39.18
C GLY A 195 -39.97 -26.09 38.05
N PHE A 196 -39.74 -24.83 38.40
CA PHE A 196 -39.74 -23.71 37.47
C PHE A 196 -38.49 -22.86 37.73
N GLN A 197 -37.81 -22.44 36.67
CA GLN A 197 -36.70 -21.50 36.77
C GLN A 197 -36.65 -20.64 35.50
N ASN A 198 -36.76 -19.31 35.67
CA ASN A 198 -36.62 -18.32 34.59
C ASN A 198 -37.37 -18.68 33.27
N GLY A 199 -38.55 -19.27 33.36
CA GLY A 199 -39.37 -19.64 32.20
C GLY A 199 -39.15 -21.06 31.65
N GLU A 200 -38.15 -21.80 32.14
CA GLU A 200 -38.05 -23.25 31.92
C GLU A 200 -38.79 -23.99 33.05
N SER A 201 -39.38 -25.15 32.72
CA SER A 201 -40.05 -26.02 33.69
C SER A 201 -39.54 -27.45 33.55
N ALA A 202 -39.57 -28.18 34.66
CA ALA A 202 -39.23 -29.59 34.69
C ALA A 202 -40.22 -30.37 35.54
N LEU A 203 -40.46 -31.62 35.16
CA LEU A 203 -41.27 -32.56 35.90
C LEU A 203 -40.36 -33.69 36.37
N SER A 204 -40.38 -33.96 37.66
CA SER A 204 -39.65 -35.06 38.27
C SER A 204 -40.60 -36.10 38.83
N VAL A 205 -40.17 -37.35 38.76
CA VAL A 205 -40.87 -38.50 39.34
C VAL A 205 -39.84 -39.37 40.04
N GLY A 206 -40.18 -39.82 41.23
CA GLY A 206 -39.30 -40.69 42.00
C GLY A 206 -40.05 -41.67 42.87
N TYR A 207 -39.35 -42.73 43.22
CA TYR A 207 -39.79 -43.78 44.11
C TYR A 207 -38.97 -43.72 45.39
N GLN A 208 -39.65 -43.86 46.53
CA GLN A 208 -39.04 -43.86 47.85
C GLN A 208 -39.45 -45.11 48.62
N ARG A 209 -38.47 -45.73 49.29
CA ARG A 209 -38.69 -46.92 50.13
C ARG A 209 -38.10 -46.73 51.52
N ALA A 210 -38.88 -47.04 52.55
CA ALA A 210 -38.41 -47.07 53.93
C ALA A 210 -37.66 -48.38 54.20
N ILE A 211 -36.41 -48.26 54.64
CA ILE A 211 -35.54 -49.41 54.96
C ILE A 211 -35.52 -49.65 56.48
N SER A 212 -35.76 -48.61 57.28
CA SER A 212 -35.99 -48.73 58.73
C SER A 212 -36.95 -47.63 59.22
N PRO A 213 -37.45 -47.67 60.48
CA PRO A 213 -38.30 -46.62 61.06
C PRO A 213 -37.69 -45.20 61.02
N ARG A 214 -36.38 -45.06 60.75
CA ARG A 214 -35.68 -43.76 60.68
C ARG A 214 -34.88 -43.57 59.40
N ALA A 215 -34.96 -44.48 58.43
CA ALA A 215 -34.15 -44.45 57.22
C ALA A 215 -34.99 -44.73 55.97
N THR A 216 -34.92 -43.83 55.00
CA THR A 216 -35.58 -43.94 53.68
C THR A 216 -34.57 -43.71 52.56
N VAL A 217 -34.69 -44.46 51.48
CA VAL A 217 -33.92 -44.25 50.24
C VAL A 217 -34.88 -43.78 49.15
N THR A 218 -34.49 -42.72 48.45
CA THR A 218 -35.25 -42.13 47.35
C THR A 218 -34.43 -42.22 46.07
N VAL A 219 -35.07 -42.64 44.98
CA VAL A 219 -34.48 -42.69 43.64
C VAL A 219 -35.49 -42.02 42.71
N GLY A 220 -35.06 -40.97 42.02
CA GLY A 220 -35.93 -40.21 41.12
C GLY A 220 -35.15 -39.47 40.06
N GLY A 221 -35.84 -39.16 38.96
CA GLY A 221 -35.32 -38.44 37.81
C GLY A 221 -36.22 -37.23 37.49
N ALA A 222 -35.65 -36.26 36.80
CA ALA A 222 -36.33 -35.07 36.26
C ALA A 222 -35.89 -34.84 34.82
#